data_AF-A0A3M1GIM0-F1
#
_entry.id   AF-A0A3M1GIM0-F1
#
_cell.length_a   1.000
_cell.length_b   1.000
_cell.length_c   1.000
_cell.angle_alpha   90.00
_cell.angle_beta   90.00
_cell.angle_gamma   90.00
#
_symmetry.space_group_name_H-M   'P 1'
#
loop_
_entity.id
_entity.type
_entity.pdbx_description
1 polymer ?
#
loop_
_entity_poly.entity_id
_entity_poly.type
_entity_poly.pdbx_seq_one_letter_code
_entity_poly.pdbx_strand_id
1 'polypeptide(L)' 'MKRFYDTVAVQRTDGGYAIVLDGKPLRTPARRPLHVAARALA' A
#
# COMPACT_ATOMS: atom_id res chain seq x y z
N MET A 1 -4.78 -15.09 -9.78
CA MET A 1 -4.92 -14.50 -8.43
C MET A 1 -6.22 -13.72 -8.41
N LYS A 2 -7.19 -14.12 -7.57
CA LYS A 2 -8.49 -13.43 -7.48
C LYS A 2 -8.33 -12.17 -6.62
N ARG A 3 -8.99 -11.07 -6.99
CA ARG A 3 -9.07 -9.88 -6.13
C ARG A 3 -9.78 -10.26 -4.82
N PHE A 4 -9.12 -9.99 -3.70
CA PHE A 4 -9.61 -10.33 -2.35
C PHE A 4 -9.93 -9.08 -1.51
N TYR A 5 -9.86 -7.89 -2.11
CA TYR A 5 -10.04 -6.60 -1.43
C TYR A 5 -11.13 -5.77 -2.13
N ASP A 6 -11.84 -4.96 -1.36
CA ASP A 6 -12.94 -4.13 -1.87
C ASP A 6 -12.50 -2.68 -2.07
N THR A 7 -11.77 -2.12 -1.10
CA THR A 7 -11.35 -0.72 -1.06
C THR A 7 -9.84 -0.57 -1.20
N VAL A 8 -9.43 0.52 -1.83
CA VAL A 8 -8.03 0.89 -2.02
C VAL A 8 -7.86 2.35 -1.65
N ALA A 9 -6.87 2.66 -0.82
CA ALA A 9 -6.51 4.03 -0.49
C ALA A 9 -4.99 4.21 -0.40
N VAL A 10 -4.56 5.46 -0.52
CA VAL A 10 -3.17 5.88 -0.38
C VAL A 10 -3.03 6.64 0.93
N GLN A 11 -2.11 6.20 1.78
CA GLN A 11 -1.87 6.77 3.09
C GLN A 11 -0.45 7.35 3.16
N ARG A 12 -0.33 8.61 3.60
CA ARG A 12 0.96 9.23 3.90
C ARG A 12 1.52 8.59 5.17
N THR A 13 2.78 8.17 5.13
CA THR A 13 3.51 7.60 6.27
C THR A 13 4.85 8.30 6.41
N ASP A 14 5.53 8.11 7.54
CA ASP A 14 6.85 8.75 7.79
C ASP A 14 7.91 8.35 6.74
N GLY A 15 7.76 7.18 6.11
CA GLY A 15 8.65 6.68 5.05
C GLY A 15 8.19 6.97 3.62
N GLY A 16 7.10 7.72 3.41
CA GLY A 16 6.56 8.04 2.09
C GLY A 16 5.05 7.84 1.97
N TYR A 17 4.61 7.07 0.99
CA TYR A 17 3.21 6.68 0.79
C TYR A 17 3.07 5.17 0.85
N ALA A 18 2.06 4.70 1.56
CA ALA A 18 1.67 3.31 1.61
C ALA A 18 0.32 3.12 0.91
N ILE A 19 0.17 2.00 0.22
CA ILE A 19 -1.11 1.57 -0.34
C ILE A 19 -1.78 0.71 0.71
N VAL A 20 -3.04 1.02 1.03
CA VAL A 20 -3.87 0.25 1.97
C VAL A 20 -5.02 -0.40 1.21
N LEU A 21 -5.18 -1.71 1.40
CA LEU A 21 -6.27 -2.51 0.88
C LEU A 21 -7.17 -2.89 2.05
N ASP A 22 -8.43 -2.43 2.04
CA ASP A 22 -9.37 -2.61 3.17
C ASP A 22 -8.76 -2.18 4.53
N GLY A 23 -8.03 -1.07 4.51
CA GLY A 23 -7.33 -0.53 5.68
C GLY A 23 -6.05 -1.27 6.07
N LYS A 24 -5.66 -2.34 5.37
CA LYS A 24 -4.42 -3.09 5.64
C LYS A 24 -3.30 -2.63 4.72
N PRO A 25 -2.12 -2.24 5.24
CA PRO A 25 -1.01 -1.79 4.41
C PRO A 25 -0.48 -2.94 3.56
N LEU A 26 -0.34 -2.66 2.27
CA LEU A 26 0.24 -3.57 1.29
C LEU A 26 1.71 -3.84 1.64
N ARG A 27 2.14 -5.08 1.40
CA ARG A 27 3.50 -5.52 1.61
C ARG A 27 4.09 -6.07 0.32
N THR A 28 5.40 -5.95 0.22
CA THR A 28 6.18 -6.61 -0.84
C THR A 28 6.06 -8.14 -0.74
N PRO A 29 6.36 -8.90 -1.81
CA PRO A 29 6.39 -10.36 -1.75
C PRO A 29 7.29 -10.92 -0.64
N ALA A 30 8.37 -10.20 -0.29
CA ALA A 30 9.25 -10.50 0.84
C ALA A 30 8.68 -10.07 2.21
N ARG A 31 7.40 -9.76 2.30
CA ARG A 31 6.66 -9.30 3.49
C ARG A 31 7.17 -8.01 4.14
N ARG A 32 8.00 -7.23 3.45
CA ARG A 32 8.42 -5.90 3.91
C ARG A 32 7.34 -4.84 3.65
N PRO A 33 7.20 -3.83 4.51
CA PRO A 33 6.34 -2.67 4.26
C PRO A 33 6.64 -2.06 2.88
N LEU A 34 5.60 -1.79 2.09
CA LEU A 34 5.75 -1.12 0.80
C LEU A 34 5.54 0.39 0.99
N HIS A 35 6.62 1.15 0.80
CA HIS A 35 6.60 2.61 0.83
C HIS A 35 7.09 3.13 -0.51
N VAL A 36 6.36 4.06 -1.11
CA VAL A 36 6.75 4.73 -2.35
C VAL A 36 6.96 6.23 -2.08
N ALA A 37 7.93 6.83 -2.77
CA ALA A 37 8.35 8.21 -2.49
C ALA A 37 7.33 9.26 -2.98
N ALA A 38 6.63 8.97 -4.06
CA ALA A 38 5.70 9.89 -4.72
C ALA A 38 4.25 9.38 -4.66
N ARG A 39 3.31 10.30 -4.45
CA ARG A 39 1.87 9.97 -4.43
C ARG A 39 1.39 9.41 -5.76
N ALA A 40 1.93 9.91 -6.87
CA ALA A 40 1.58 9.45 -8.21
C ALA A 40 2.02 8.00 -8.48
N LEU A 41 2.94 7.47 -7.66
CA LEU A 41 3.40 6.08 -7.73
C LEU A 41 2.63 5.16 -6.76
N ALA A 42 1.81 5.74 -5.89
CA ALA A 42 0.99 5.05 -4.89
C ALA A 42 -0.43 4.86 -5.42
#